data_AF-A0A1S2LJ19-F1
#
_entry.id   AF-A0A1S2LJ19-F1
#
_cell.length_a   1.000
_cell.length_b   1.000
_cell.length_c   1.000
_cell.angle_alpha   90.00
_cell.angle_beta   90.00
_cell.angle_gamma   90.00
#
_symmetry.space_group_name_H-M   'P 1'
#
loop_
_entity.id
_entity.type
_entity.pdbx_description
1 polymer ?
#
loop_
_entity_poly.entity_id
_entity_poly.type
_entity_poly.pdbx_seq_one_letter_code
_entity_poly.pdbx_strand_id
1 'polypeptide(L)' 'MTQRNNSSNQLLVPGVQQALDQMKYEIAQEFGVQLGPDTTSRSNGSVGGEITKRLVQMAQQQLH' A
#
# COMPACT_ATOMS: atom_id res chain seq x y z
N MET A 1 -5.32 21.35 -16.61
CA MET A 1 -4.19 20.49 -16.20
C MET A 1 -4.48 19.98 -14.79
N THR A 2 -4.89 18.73 -14.64
CA THR A 2 -5.28 18.17 -13.33
C THR A 2 -4.03 17.86 -12.51
N GLN A 3 -3.89 18.52 -11.37
CA GLN A 3 -2.78 18.40 -10.44
C GLN A 3 -2.81 17.00 -9.81
N ARG A 4 -1.88 16.14 -10.22
CA ARG A 4 -1.71 14.80 -9.64
C ARG A 4 -1.06 14.99 -8.26
N ASN A 5 -1.88 15.01 -7.22
CA ASN A 5 -1.39 14.87 -5.85
C ASN A 5 -0.80 13.46 -5.73
N ASN A 6 0.51 13.34 -5.97
CA ASN A 6 1.25 12.11 -5.76
C ASN A 6 1.39 11.93 -4.24
N SER A 7 0.42 11.25 -3.62
CA SER A 7 0.44 10.90 -2.20
C SER A 7 1.55 9.87 -1.96
N SER A 8 2.78 10.36 -1.85
CA SER A 8 3.93 9.59 -1.38
C SER A 8 3.80 9.43 0.13
N ASN A 9 3.23 8.31 0.59
CA ASN A 9 3.38 7.90 1.98
C ASN A 9 4.86 7.57 2.22
N GLN A 10 5.57 8.51 2.84
CA GLN A 10 6.96 8.31 3.23
C GLN A 10 7.02 7.23 4.30
N LEU A 11 7.96 6.30 4.16
CA LEU A 11 8.20 5.30 5.20
C LEU A 11 8.70 5.98 6.48
N LEU A 12 7.96 5.81 7.57
CA LEU A 12 8.27 6.42 8.86
C LEU A 12 9.27 5.60 9.68
N VAL A 13 9.39 4.31 9.40
CA VAL A 13 10.31 3.41 10.09
C VAL A 13 11.47 3.08 9.14
N PRO A 14 12.73 3.17 9.58
CA PRO A 14 13.87 2.72 8.77
C PRO A 14 13.85 1.20 8.56
N GLY A 15 14.21 0.72 7.36
CA GLY A 15 14.40 -0.71 7.07
C GLY A 15 13.14 -1.54 6.78
N VAL A 16 11.95 -0.99 6.95
CA VAL A 16 10.66 -1.69 6.70
C VAL A 16 10.28 -1.79 5.22
N GLN A 17 11.00 -1.12 4.32
CA GLN A 17 10.73 -1.10 2.88
C GLN A 17 10.53 -2.50 2.30
N GLN A 18 11.44 -3.44 2.60
CA GLN A 18 11.37 -4.80 2.07
C GLN A 18 10.11 -5.55 2.55
N ALA A 19 9.72 -5.39 3.82
CA ALA A 19 8.53 -6.03 4.37
C ALA A 19 7.25 -5.47 3.74
N LEU A 20 7.18 -4.14 3.53
CA LEU A 20 6.05 -3.52 2.86
C LEU A 20 6.00 -3.85 1.37
N ASP A 21 7.14 -3.99 0.71
CA ASP A 21 7.18 -4.43 -0.68
C ASP A 21 6.66 -5.85 -0.83
N GLN A 22 7.03 -6.76 0.07
CA GLN A 22 6.49 -8.12 0.11
C GLN A 22 4.95 -8.10 0.27
N MET A 23 4.46 -7.38 1.28
CA MET A 23 3.02 -7.23 1.53
C MET A 23 2.29 -6.59 0.33
N LYS A 24 2.90 -5.59 -0.31
CA LYS A 24 2.36 -4.93 -1.51
C LYS A 24 2.15 -5.91 -2.64
N TYR A 25 3.11 -6.78 -2.92
CA TYR A 25 2.99 -7.76 -4.00
C TYR A 25 2.00 -8.88 -3.65
N GLU A 26 1.95 -9.33 -2.40
CA GLU A 26 0.95 -10.30 -1.92
C GLU A 26 -0.48 -9.76 -2.11
N ILE A 27 -0.75 -8.54 -1.63
CA ILE A 27 -2.06 -7.90 -1.78
C ILE A 27 -2.41 -7.65 -3.25
N ALA A 28 -1.44 -7.21 -4.05
CA ALA A 28 -1.65 -7.02 -5.48
C ALA A 28 -2.07 -8.32 -6.17
N GLN A 29 -1.46 -9.45 -5.79
CA GLN A 29 -1.86 -10.78 -6.27
C GLN A 29 -3.27 -11.16 -5.79
N GLU A 30 -3.57 -10.98 -4.50
CA GLU A 30 -4.90 -11.25 -3.93
C GLU A 30 -6.01 -10.47 -4.64
N PHE A 31 -5.74 -9.21 -5.01
CA PHE A 31 -6.72 -8.33 -5.64
C PHE A 31 -6.72 -8.46 -7.18
N GLY A 32 -5.85 -9.29 -7.76
CA GLY A 32 -5.70 -9.40 -9.21
C GLY A 32 -5.24 -8.10 -9.88
N VAL A 33 -4.49 -7.26 -9.15
CA VAL A 33 -4.01 -5.96 -9.62
C VAL A 33 -2.58 -6.08 -10.11
N GLN A 34 -2.36 -5.76 -11.38
CA GLN A 34 -1.01 -5.54 -11.89
C GLN A 34 -0.58 -4.11 -11.54
N LEU A 35 0.42 -3.94 -10.67
CA LEU A 35 0.91 -2.61 -10.34
C LEU A 35 1.71 -2.01 -11.49
N GLY A 36 1.44 -0.77 -11.86
CA GLY A 36 2.16 -0.11 -12.94
C GLY A 36 1.57 1.24 -13.35
N PRO A 37 2.31 2.00 -14.19
CA PRO A 37 1.87 3.30 -14.68
C PRO A 37 0.62 3.21 -15.59
N ASP A 38 0.43 2.07 -16.26
CA ASP A 38 -0.71 1.82 -17.15
C ASP A 38 -1.96 1.33 -16.41
N THR A 39 -1.81 0.98 -15.13
CA THR A 39 -2.93 0.56 -14.27
C THR A 39 -3.65 1.76 -13.69
N THR A 40 -4.98 1.68 -13.61
CA THR A 40 -5.79 2.79 -13.09
C THR A 40 -5.32 3.21 -11.70
N SER A 41 -5.31 4.52 -11.43
CA SER A 41 -4.90 5.05 -10.13
C SER A 41 -5.71 4.49 -8.98
N ARG A 42 -6.99 4.16 -9.21
CA ARG A 42 -7.85 3.51 -8.23
C ARG A 42 -7.40 2.09 -7.92
N SER A 43 -7.03 1.31 -8.93
CA SER A 43 -6.55 -0.06 -8.76
C SER A 43 -5.21 -0.09 -8.03
N ASN A 44 -4.23 0.73 -8.46
CA ASN A 44 -2.99 0.92 -7.71
C ASN A 44 -3.24 1.40 -6.26
N GLY A 45 -4.17 2.35 -6.08
CA GLY A 45 -4.54 2.89 -4.78
C GLY A 45 -5.19 1.87 -3.84
N SER A 46 -5.94 0.90 -4.37
CA SER A 46 -6.59 -0.15 -3.55
C SER A 46 -5.58 -1.02 -2.81
N VAL A 47 -4.42 -1.32 -3.43
CA VAL A 47 -3.34 -2.08 -2.80
C VAL A 47 -2.73 -1.29 -1.63
N GLY A 48 -2.44 0.01 -1.83
CA GLY A 48 -1.90 0.86 -0.75
C GLY A 48 -2.88 1.07 0.42
N GLY A 49 -4.18 1.16 0.12
CA GLY A 49 -5.23 1.24 1.13
C GLY A 49 -5.30 -0.02 2.00
N GLU A 50 -5.19 -1.20 1.39
CA GLU A 50 -5.23 -2.48 2.11
C GLU A 50 -3.97 -2.69 2.98
N ILE A 51 -2.77 -2.29 2.50
CA ILE A 51 -1.55 -2.27 3.31
C ILE A 51 -1.80 -1.47 4.60
N THR A 52 -2.32 -0.25 4.45
CA THR A 52 -2.59 0.64 5.60
C THR A 52 -3.61 0.01 6.56
N LYS A 53 -4.67 -0.59 6.02
CA LYS A 53 -5.70 -1.26 6.81
C LYS A 53 -5.13 -2.43 7.63
N ARG A 54 -4.32 -3.30 7.02
CA ARG A 54 -3.68 -4.42 7.71
C ARG A 54 -2.71 -3.94 8.79
N LEU A 55 -1.90 -2.92 8.50
CA LEU A 55 -0.97 -2.33 9.48
C LEU A 55 -1.72 -1.77 10.69
N VAL A 56 -2.80 -1.01 10.48
CA VAL A 56 -3.62 -0.47 11.56
C VAL A 56 -4.28 -1.59 12.35
N GLN A 57 -4.81 -2.61 11.68
CA GLN A 57 -5.41 -3.76 12.35
C GLN A 57 -4.39 -4.50 13.24
N MET A 58 -3.18 -4.77 12.74
CA MET A 58 -2.11 -5.40 13.52
C MET A 58 -1.69 -4.54 14.72
N ALA A 59 -1.58 -3.23 14.52
CA ALA A 59 -1.27 -2.30 15.61
C ALA A 59 -2.38 -2.29 16.66
N GLN A 60 -3.65 -2.28 16.25
CA GLN A 60 -4.79 -2.39 17.16
C GLN A 60 -4.74 -3.68 17.98
N GLN A 61 -4.35 -4.82 17.39
CA GLN A 61 -4.21 -6.08 18.12
C GLN A 61 -3.09 -6.07 19.17
N GLN A 62 -2.07 -5.22 19.02
CA GLN A 62 -0.97 -5.08 19.98
C GLN A 62 -1.25 -4.09 21.11
N LEU A 63 -2.25 -3.24 20.95
CA LEU A 63 -2.63 -2.22 21.94
C LEU A 63 -3.59 -2.75 23.02
N HIS A 64 -4.06 -3.99 22.88
CA HIS A 64 -4.95 -4.69 23.81
C HIS A 64 -4.20 -5.85 24.47
#